data_AF-A0A4W3H2U2-F1
#
_entry.id   AF-A0A4W3H2U2-F1
#
_cell.length_a   1.000
_cell.length_b   1.000
_cell.length_c   1.000
_cell.angle_alpha   90.00
_cell.angle_beta   90.00
_cell.angle_gamma   90.00
#
_symmetry.space_group_name_H-M   'P 1'
#
loop_
_entity.id
_entity.type
_entity.pdbx_description
1 polymer ?
#
loop_
_entity_poly.entity_id
_entity_poly.type
_entity_poly.pdbx_seq_one_letter_code
_entity_poly.pdbx_strand_id
1 'polypeptide(L)'
;MCGSLSLQHHMLEPVQRVPRYQLLLKDYVKKLPQDSPDRSDAEKSLEIIFEAANRSNAAIAELEKQQKMWDVYEMLGGEEDIVDPSNELLKEGPILKVSVRSSSTAERHLFLFNKMLLYCAPKLSLGSVKFTVRNKLPVDSVQVKEVNDVETPHCFLVSGKQRSLQLQARSQEEMEAWIQVCAHDESVCVKDMCVLMRDVSYVVHMWHSCDVYA
;
A
#
# COMPACT_ATOMS: atom_id res chain seq x y z
N MET A 1 13.77 5.24 38.40
CA MET A 1 15.15 5.01 37.92
C MET A 1 15.05 4.56 36.47
N CYS A 2 15.73 5.25 35.56
CA CYS A 2 15.80 4.91 34.14
C CYS A 2 16.77 3.73 33.99
N GLY A 3 16.28 2.53 33.68
CA GLY A 3 17.01 1.26 33.74
C GLY A 3 18.10 1.07 32.67
N SER A 4 18.97 2.05 32.46
CA SER A 4 20.06 2.05 31.46
C SER A 4 19.61 1.81 30.00
N LEU A 5 18.34 2.08 29.68
CA LEU A 5 17.80 1.97 28.33
C LEU A 5 17.99 3.27 27.54
N SER A 6 18.12 3.16 26.21
CA SER A 6 18.25 4.33 25.33
C SER A 6 16.93 5.09 25.22
N LEU A 7 16.97 6.37 24.83
CA LEU A 7 15.77 7.17 24.60
C LEU A 7 14.80 6.48 23.61
N GLN A 8 15.33 5.82 22.58
CA GLN A 8 14.53 5.06 21.62
C GLN A 8 13.71 3.95 22.30
N HIS A 9 14.29 3.25 23.28
CA HIS A 9 13.57 2.24 24.05
C HIS A 9 12.42 2.86 24.86
N HIS A 10 12.64 4.00 25.50
CA HIS A 10 11.58 4.69 26.24
C HIS A 10 10.49 5.28 25.32
N MET A 11 10.81 5.62 24.07
CA MET A 11 9.82 6.04 23.08
C MET A 11 8.94 4.90 22.57
N LEU A 12 9.34 3.64 22.78
CA LEU A 12 8.52 2.47 22.44
C LEU A 12 7.50 2.15 23.55
N GLU A 13 7.79 2.46 24.82
CA GLU A 13 6.90 2.14 25.95
C GLU A 13 5.45 2.64 25.80
N PRO A 14 5.15 3.86 25.29
CA PRO A 14 3.77 4.32 25.09
C PRO A 14 3.01 3.51 24.06
N VAL A 15 3.68 3.13 22.96
CA VAL A 15 3.12 2.24 21.93
C VAL A 15 2.83 0.87 22.53
N GLN A 16 3.62 0.45 23.52
CA GLN A 16 3.51 -0.86 24.14
C GLN A 16 2.36 -1.05 25.13
N ARG A 17 1.78 0.04 25.63
CA ARG A 17 0.74 -0.03 26.67
C ARG A 17 -0.61 -0.51 26.14
N VAL A 18 -0.98 -0.12 24.93
CA VAL A 18 -2.32 -0.42 24.36
C VAL A 18 -2.53 -1.93 24.15
N PRO A 19 -1.62 -2.69 23.49
CA PRO A 19 -1.79 -4.14 23.36
C PRO A 19 -1.72 -4.86 24.71
N ARG A 20 -0.86 -4.37 25.63
CA ARG A 20 -0.75 -4.93 26.97
C ARG A 20 -2.06 -4.80 27.76
N TYR A 21 -2.71 -3.64 27.73
CA TYR A 21 -4.01 -3.48 28.38
C TYR A 21 -5.09 -4.33 27.72
N GLN A 22 -5.06 -4.48 26.39
CA GLN A 22 -5.99 -5.35 25.68
C GLN A 22 -5.86 -6.82 26.14
N LEU A 23 -4.63 -7.34 26.27
CA LEU A 23 -4.38 -8.70 26.77
C LEU A 23 -4.86 -8.87 28.21
N LEU A 24 -4.48 -7.93 29.09
CA LEU A 24 -4.86 -7.98 30.50
C LEU A 24 -6.38 -7.91 30.70
N LEU A 25 -7.08 -7.02 29.98
CA LEU A 25 -8.54 -6.91 30.06
C LEU A 25 -9.26 -8.12 29.45
N LYS A 26 -8.76 -8.68 28.34
CA LYS A 26 -9.29 -9.94 27.78
C LYS A 26 -9.20 -11.08 28.81
N ASP A 27 -8.04 -11.24 29.44
CA ASP A 27 -7.83 -12.25 30.47
C ASP A 27 -8.68 -11.99 31.72
N TYR A 28 -8.88 -10.73 32.07
CA TYR A 28 -9.72 -10.33 33.19
C TYR A 28 -11.19 -10.69 32.94
N VAL A 29 -11.76 -10.26 31.82
CA VAL A 29 -13.15 -10.57 31.41
C VAL A 29 -13.37 -12.08 31.35
N LYS A 30 -12.41 -12.85 30.81
CA LYS A 30 -12.49 -14.32 30.73
C LYS A 30 -12.57 -15.01 32.09
N LYS A 31 -11.95 -14.42 33.12
CA LYS A 31 -11.91 -14.97 34.49
C LYS A 31 -13.06 -14.48 35.37
N LEU A 32 -13.83 -13.49 34.93
CA LEU A 32 -14.98 -12.99 35.68
C LEU A 32 -16.16 -13.97 35.62
N PRO A 33 -16.85 -14.22 36.76
CA PRO A 33 -18.14 -14.87 36.77
C PRO A 33 -19.16 -14.10 35.91
N GLN A 34 -20.14 -14.81 35.33
CA GLN A 34 -21.13 -14.18 34.46
C GLN A 34 -21.95 -13.09 35.16
N ASP A 35 -22.18 -13.27 36.46
CA ASP A 35 -23.03 -12.41 37.29
C ASP A 35 -22.23 -11.32 38.01
N SER A 36 -20.93 -11.16 37.69
CA SER A 36 -20.09 -10.15 38.31
C SER A 36 -20.60 -8.75 37.96
N PRO A 37 -20.77 -7.85 38.95
CA PRO A 37 -21.15 -6.45 38.68
C PRO A 37 -20.11 -5.71 37.83
N ASP A 38 -18.84 -6.15 37.85
CA ASP A 38 -17.73 -5.51 37.14
C ASP A 38 -17.60 -5.97 35.68
N ARG A 39 -18.36 -7.00 35.28
CA ARG A 39 -18.23 -7.59 33.95
C ARG A 39 -18.58 -6.62 32.82
N SER A 40 -19.68 -5.87 32.99
CA SER A 40 -20.12 -4.89 31.98
C SER A 40 -19.07 -3.79 31.76
N ASP A 41 -18.47 -3.29 32.85
CA ASP A 41 -17.49 -2.21 32.77
C ASP A 41 -16.14 -2.71 32.25
N ALA A 42 -15.75 -3.94 32.56
CA ALA A 42 -14.59 -4.61 31.99
C ALA A 42 -14.74 -4.84 30.46
N GLU A 43 -15.91 -5.27 29.99
CA GLU A 43 -16.21 -5.46 28.57
C GLU A 43 -16.18 -4.12 27.80
N LYS A 44 -16.81 -3.06 28.34
CA LYS A 44 -16.74 -1.70 27.76
C LYS A 44 -15.32 -1.16 27.71
N SER A 45 -14.55 -1.37 28.78
CA SER A 45 -13.14 -0.93 28.84
C SER A 45 -12.32 -1.63 27.77
N LEU A 46 -12.56 -2.93 27.56
CA LEU A 46 -11.90 -3.70 26.50
C LEU A 46 -12.25 -3.16 25.10
N GLU A 47 -13.52 -2.81 24.86
CA GLU A 47 -13.98 -2.20 23.61
C GLU A 47 -13.29 -0.86 23.34
N ILE A 48 -13.24 0.04 24.33
CA ILE A 48 -12.56 1.34 24.20
C ILE A 48 -11.09 1.17 23.83
N ILE A 49 -10.38 0.24 24.48
CA ILE A 49 -8.96 -0.02 24.18
C ILE A 49 -8.79 -0.59 22.78
N PHE A 50 -9.69 -1.48 22.36
CA PHE A 50 -9.68 -2.01 21.00
C PHE A 50 -9.92 -0.92 19.95
N GLU A 51 -10.91 -0.04 20.17
CA GLU A 51 -11.15 1.09 19.27
C GLU A 51 -9.96 2.05 19.20
N ALA A 52 -9.35 2.39 20.34
CA ALA A 52 -8.17 3.25 20.38
C ALA A 52 -7.00 2.66 19.59
N ALA A 53 -6.77 1.34 19.70
CA ALA A 53 -5.77 0.63 18.92
C ALA A 53 -6.08 0.71 17.41
N ASN A 54 -7.33 0.44 17.02
CA ASN A 54 -7.74 0.46 15.62
C ASN A 54 -7.63 1.85 15.00
N ARG A 55 -8.04 2.90 15.73
CA ARG A 55 -7.89 4.30 15.28
C ARG A 55 -6.42 4.66 15.10
N SER A 56 -5.55 4.20 16.00
CA SER A 56 -4.09 4.44 15.89
C SER A 56 -3.50 3.73 14.68
N ASN A 57 -3.85 2.46 14.45
CA ASN A 57 -3.41 1.71 13.27
C ASN A 57 -3.88 2.35 11.96
N ALA A 58 -5.14 2.81 11.91
CA ALA A 58 -5.67 3.52 10.76
C ALA A 58 -4.92 4.82 10.47
N ALA A 59 -4.57 5.58 11.52
CA ALA A 59 -3.78 6.80 11.37
C ALA A 59 -2.35 6.53 10.86
N ILE A 60 -1.71 5.45 11.31
CA ILE A 60 -0.39 5.02 10.81
C ILE A 60 -0.48 4.64 9.33
N ALA A 61 -1.46 3.81 8.95
CA ALA A 61 -1.65 3.40 7.56
C ALA A 61 -1.90 4.61 6.63
N GLU A 62 -2.66 5.60 7.09
CA GLU A 62 -2.89 6.84 6.34
C GLU A 62 -1.60 7.66 6.20
N LEU A 63 -0.77 7.75 7.24
CA LEU A 63 0.54 8.40 7.17
C LEU A 63 1.49 7.71 6.18
N GLU A 64 1.54 6.37 6.18
CA GLU A 64 2.35 5.60 5.23
C GLU A 64 1.88 5.81 3.80
N LYS A 65 0.56 5.81 3.57
CA LYS A 65 -0.04 6.11 2.27
C LYS A 65 0.32 7.52 1.80
N GLN A 66 0.22 8.52 2.68
CA GLN A 66 0.60 9.90 2.37
C GLN A 66 2.09 10.01 2.04
N GLN A 67 2.96 9.37 2.83
CA GLN A 67 4.41 9.36 2.56
C GLN A 67 4.71 8.77 1.19
N LYS A 68 4.07 7.66 0.84
CA LYS A 68 4.24 7.04 -0.49
C LYS A 68 3.79 7.97 -1.62
N MET A 69 2.68 8.68 -1.44
CA MET A 69 2.22 9.69 -2.42
C MET A 69 3.24 10.83 -2.58
N TRP A 70 3.85 11.28 -1.49
CA TRP A 70 4.93 12.29 -1.52
C TRP A 70 6.16 11.79 -2.28
N ASP A 71 6.59 10.55 -2.03
CA ASP A 71 7.73 9.96 -2.71
C ASP A 71 7.49 9.88 -4.23
N VAL A 72 6.28 9.49 -4.66
CA VAL A 72 5.90 9.47 -6.08
C VAL A 72 5.89 10.89 -6.67
N TYR A 73 5.36 11.87 -5.94
CA TYR A 73 5.36 13.26 -6.40
C TYR A 73 6.79 13.80 -6.61
N GLU A 74 7.71 13.47 -5.72
CA GLU A 74 9.13 13.84 -5.86
C GLU A 74 9.78 13.12 -7.05
N MET A 75 9.50 11.82 -7.23
CA MET A 75 9.99 11.03 -8.36
C MET A 75 9.50 11.59 -9.71
N LEU A 76 8.29 12.16 -9.76
CA LEU A 76 7.74 12.83 -10.95
C LEU A 76 8.26 14.27 -11.14
N GLY A 77 9.11 14.76 -10.23
CA GLY A 77 9.72 16.08 -10.32
C GLY A 77 8.84 17.23 -9.82
N GLY A 78 7.71 16.93 -9.14
CA GLY A 78 6.83 17.93 -8.54
C GLY A 78 6.03 18.79 -9.53
N GLU A 79 5.91 18.36 -10.78
CA GLU A 79 5.17 19.08 -11.82
C GLU A 79 3.76 18.51 -12.04
N GLU A 80 3.52 17.27 -11.61
CA GLU A 80 2.26 16.56 -11.84
C GLU A 80 1.27 16.76 -10.69
N ASP A 81 0.05 17.15 -11.03
CA ASP A 81 -1.06 17.29 -10.08
C ASP A 81 -1.61 15.91 -9.71
N ILE A 82 -0.89 15.22 -8.82
CA ILE A 82 -1.26 13.92 -8.25
C ILE A 82 -1.61 14.01 -6.76
N VAL A 83 -1.35 15.16 -6.12
CA VAL A 83 -1.54 15.41 -4.67
C VAL A 83 -2.98 15.83 -4.39
N ASP A 84 -3.94 15.06 -4.90
CA ASP A 84 -5.34 15.14 -4.52
C ASP A 84 -5.58 14.12 -3.39
N PRO A 85 -6.20 14.50 -2.25
CA PRO A 85 -6.49 13.57 -1.14
C PRO A 85 -7.32 12.35 -1.55
N SER A 86 -8.06 12.43 -2.66
CA SER A 86 -8.86 11.33 -3.21
C SER A 86 -8.07 10.41 -4.15
N ASN A 87 -6.81 10.71 -4.46
CA ASN A 87 -5.94 9.84 -5.25
C ASN A 87 -5.33 8.77 -4.35
N GLU A 88 -5.39 7.52 -4.81
CA GLU A 88 -4.75 6.39 -4.15
C GLU A 88 -3.88 5.66 -5.14
N LEU A 89 -2.61 5.45 -4.80
CA LEU A 89 -1.70 4.64 -5.60
C LEU A 89 -2.03 3.15 -5.38
N LEU A 90 -2.53 2.49 -6.42
CA LEU A 90 -2.89 1.08 -6.41
C LEU A 90 -1.69 0.19 -6.71
N LYS A 91 -0.87 0.58 -7.68
CA LYS A 91 0.32 -0.19 -8.10
C LYS A 91 1.33 0.72 -8.78
N GLU A 92 2.61 0.43 -8.57
CA GLU A 92 3.70 1.01 -9.34
C GLU A 92 4.68 -0.07 -9.75
N GLY A 93 5.47 0.21 -10.78
CA GLY A 93 6.53 -0.71 -11.16
C GLY A 93 7.16 -0.45 -12.52
N PRO A 94 8.34 -1.03 -12.75
CA PRO A 94 9.00 -0.99 -14.05
C PRO A 94 8.22 -1.80 -15.08
N ILE A 95 8.24 -1.35 -16.33
CA ILE A 95 7.64 -2.06 -17.46
C ILE A 95 8.47 -1.83 -18.71
N LEU A 96 8.43 -2.75 -19.67
CA LEU A 96 9.03 -2.55 -20.98
C LEU A 96 7.96 -2.13 -21.99
N LYS A 97 8.18 -1.03 -22.71
CA LYS A 97 7.36 -0.73 -23.90
C LYS A 97 7.92 -1.48 -25.09
N VAL A 98 7.08 -2.28 -25.74
CA VAL A 98 7.42 -2.96 -27.00
C VAL A 98 7.11 -2.02 -28.17
N SER A 99 8.07 -1.86 -29.08
CA SER A 99 7.88 -1.12 -30.33
C SER A 99 7.33 -2.04 -31.41
N VAL A 100 6.11 -1.77 -31.86
CA VAL A 100 5.44 -2.52 -32.94
C VAL A 100 6.21 -2.48 -34.27
N ARG A 101 7.06 -1.45 -34.49
CA ARG A 101 7.78 -1.26 -35.76
C ARG A 101 9.19 -1.84 -35.80
N SER A 102 9.81 -2.07 -34.66
CA SER A 102 11.25 -2.37 -34.59
C SER A 102 11.59 -3.51 -33.65
N SER A 103 10.59 -4.18 -33.05
CA SER A 103 10.73 -5.22 -32.04
C SER A 103 11.66 -4.86 -30.87
N SER A 104 11.99 -3.57 -30.71
CA SER A 104 12.86 -3.06 -29.67
C SER A 104 12.03 -2.73 -28.42
N THR A 105 12.58 -3.02 -27.25
CA THR A 105 11.98 -2.67 -25.97
C THR A 105 12.60 -1.40 -25.39
N ALA A 106 11.84 -0.67 -24.59
CA ALA A 106 12.33 0.50 -23.87
C ALA A 106 11.83 0.50 -22.43
N GLU A 107 12.73 0.75 -21.48
CA GLU A 107 12.40 0.80 -20.05
C GLU A 107 11.51 1.99 -19.71
N ARG A 108 10.46 1.68 -18.94
CA ARG A 108 9.43 2.62 -18.52
C ARG A 108 9.01 2.29 -17.10
N HIS A 109 8.22 3.18 -16.52
CA HIS A 109 7.63 2.99 -15.21
C HIS A 109 6.15 3.35 -15.28
N LEU A 110 5.32 2.55 -14.61
CA LEU A 110 3.89 2.82 -14.47
C LEU A 110 3.61 3.25 -13.04
N PHE A 111 2.78 4.28 -12.88
CA PHE A 111 2.11 4.58 -11.63
C PHE A 111 0.61 4.51 -11.87
N LEU A 112 -0.05 3.52 -11.29
CA LEU A 112 -1.49 3.33 -11.39
C LEU A 112 -2.14 3.85 -10.13
N PHE A 113 -2.93 4.90 -10.30
CA PHE A 113 -3.82 5.46 -9.29
C PHE A 113 -5.24 5.03 -9.58
N ASN A 114 -6.12 5.15 -8.58
CA ASN A 114 -7.55 4.88 -8.71
C ASN A 114 -8.25 5.63 -9.87
N LYS A 115 -7.81 6.84 -10.22
CA LYS A 115 -8.42 7.65 -11.30
C LYS A 115 -7.60 7.72 -12.58
N MET A 116 -6.32 7.37 -12.53
CA MET A 116 -5.41 7.58 -13.65
C MET A 116 -4.23 6.60 -13.65
N LEU A 117 -3.82 6.19 -14.84
CA LEU A 117 -2.57 5.49 -15.09
C LEU A 117 -1.56 6.45 -15.72
N LEU A 118 -0.42 6.64 -15.05
CA LEU A 118 0.70 7.41 -15.56
C LEU A 118 1.72 6.46 -16.20
N TYR A 119 2.02 6.73 -17.46
CA TYR A 119 3.07 6.04 -18.21
C TYR A 119 4.29 6.96 -18.31
N CYS A 120 5.38 6.55 -17.67
CA CYS A 120 6.53 7.40 -17.45
C CYS A 120 7.81 6.84 -18.08
N ALA A 121 8.70 7.75 -18.48
CA ALA A 121 10.05 7.41 -18.93
C ALA A 121 11.09 7.86 -17.88
N PRO A 122 12.15 7.09 -17.65
CA PRO A 122 13.22 7.49 -16.74
C PRO A 122 13.88 8.79 -17.23
N LYS A 123 14.18 9.67 -16.30
CA LYS A 123 14.90 10.93 -16.49
C LYS A 123 16.26 10.81 -15.82
N LEU A 124 17.32 11.12 -16.56
CA LEU A 124 18.67 11.22 -16.00
C LEU A 124 18.69 12.32 -14.94
N SER A 125 18.99 11.95 -13.70
CA SER A 125 19.02 12.84 -12.55
C SER A 125 20.20 12.45 -11.65
N LEU A 126 20.87 13.45 -11.07
CA LEU A 126 21.98 13.20 -10.15
C LEU A 126 21.42 12.86 -8.77
N GLY A 127 21.64 11.64 -8.31
CA GLY A 127 21.39 11.22 -6.92
C GLY A 127 20.04 10.54 -6.65
N SER A 128 19.00 10.79 -7.45
CA SER A 128 17.70 10.11 -7.31
C SER A 128 17.08 9.73 -8.66
N VAL A 129 16.35 8.59 -8.67
CA VAL A 129 15.60 8.14 -9.85
C VAL A 129 14.42 9.09 -10.04
N LYS A 130 14.37 9.74 -11.21
CA LYS A 130 13.27 10.61 -11.60
C LYS A 130 12.60 10.09 -12.86
N PHE A 131 11.34 10.44 -13.01
CA PHE A 131 10.53 10.05 -14.15
C PHE A 131 9.86 11.27 -14.78
N THR A 132 9.60 11.18 -16.08
CA THR A 132 8.79 12.16 -16.81
C THR A 132 7.57 11.47 -17.37
N VAL A 133 6.40 12.03 -17.10
CA VAL A 133 5.13 11.53 -17.63
C VAL A 133 5.12 11.70 -19.15
N ARG A 134 4.95 10.57 -19.86
CA ARG A 134 4.83 10.55 -21.32
C ARG A 134 3.39 10.43 -21.77
N ASN A 135 2.55 9.81 -20.94
CA ASN A 135 1.12 9.71 -21.18
C ASN A 135 0.38 9.57 -19.84
N LYS A 136 -0.81 10.18 -19.77
CA LYS A 136 -1.74 10.07 -18.64
C LYS A 136 -3.05 9.52 -19.18
N LEU A 137 -3.47 8.37 -18.69
CA LEU A 137 -4.68 7.68 -19.14
C LEU A 137 -5.69 7.67 -17.98
N PRO A 138 -6.87 8.29 -18.10
CA PRO A 138 -7.93 8.12 -17.11
C PRO A 138 -8.33 6.64 -17.02
N VAL A 139 -8.46 6.11 -15.81
CA VAL A 139 -8.75 4.68 -15.57
C VAL A 139 -10.03 4.25 -16.26
N ASP A 140 -11.08 5.07 -16.21
CA ASP A 140 -12.39 4.83 -16.89
C ASP A 140 -12.27 4.61 -18.41
N SER A 141 -11.12 4.98 -18.99
CA SER A 141 -10.86 4.82 -20.41
C SER A 141 -9.84 3.74 -20.76
N VAL A 142 -9.21 3.13 -19.74
CA VAL A 142 -8.21 2.10 -19.92
C VAL A 142 -8.89 0.77 -20.21
N GLN A 143 -8.53 0.18 -21.35
CA GLN A 143 -8.87 -1.19 -21.70
C GLN A 143 -7.60 -2.00 -21.78
N VAL A 144 -7.54 -3.11 -21.05
CA VAL A 144 -6.38 -4.00 -21.04
C VAL A 144 -6.72 -5.31 -21.74
N LYS A 145 -5.82 -5.77 -22.61
CA LYS A 145 -5.93 -7.05 -23.30
C LYS A 145 -4.60 -7.78 -23.26
N GLU A 146 -4.62 -9.05 -22.87
CA GLU A 146 -3.45 -9.92 -23.00
C GLU A 146 -3.08 -10.11 -24.47
N VAL A 147 -1.78 -10.16 -24.76
CA VAL A 147 -1.25 -10.39 -26.10
C VAL A 147 -0.34 -11.60 -26.05
N ASN A 148 -0.82 -12.68 -26.66
CA ASN A 148 -0.05 -13.92 -26.83
C ASN A 148 0.85 -13.77 -28.06
N ASP A 149 2.08 -13.33 -27.83
CA ASP A 149 3.13 -13.21 -28.85
C ASP A 149 4.24 -14.23 -28.54
N VAL A 150 4.66 -14.99 -29.56
CA VAL A 150 5.66 -16.06 -29.43
C VAL A 150 7.07 -15.49 -29.26
N GLU A 151 7.34 -14.30 -29.80
CA GLU A 151 8.62 -13.61 -29.69
C GLU A 151 8.72 -12.75 -28.43
N THR A 152 7.59 -12.25 -27.93
CA THR A 152 7.53 -11.38 -26.75
C THR A 152 6.54 -11.91 -25.71
N PRO A 153 6.97 -12.84 -24.83
CA PRO A 153 6.10 -13.36 -23.77
C PRO A 153 5.77 -12.27 -22.74
N HIS A 154 4.68 -12.49 -22.00
CA HIS A 154 4.19 -11.61 -20.92
C HIS A 154 3.81 -10.20 -21.40
N CYS A 155 3.25 -10.12 -22.60
CA CYS A 155 2.81 -8.88 -23.20
C CYS A 155 1.31 -8.62 -23.00
N PHE A 156 0.98 -7.36 -22.79
CA PHE A 156 -0.39 -6.88 -22.73
C PHE A 156 -0.51 -5.50 -23.37
N LEU A 157 -1.69 -5.22 -23.91
CA LEU A 157 -2.02 -3.95 -24.54
C LEU A 157 -2.86 -3.12 -23.58
N VAL A 158 -2.39 -1.92 -23.27
CA VAL A 158 -3.14 -0.89 -22.55
C VAL A 158 -3.64 0.14 -23.56
N SER A 159 -4.95 0.15 -23.80
CA SER A 159 -5.60 1.06 -24.74
C SER A 159 -6.37 2.14 -24.00
N GLY A 160 -6.09 3.41 -24.28
CA GLY A 160 -6.93 4.54 -23.89
C GLY A 160 -7.70 5.11 -25.09
N LYS A 161 -8.44 6.22 -24.87
CA LYS A 161 -9.25 6.86 -25.95
C LYS A 161 -8.44 7.27 -27.19
N GLN A 162 -7.18 7.65 -27.01
CA GLN A 162 -6.35 8.22 -28.08
C GLN A 162 -5.16 7.37 -28.48
N ARG A 163 -4.67 6.49 -27.60
CA ARG A 163 -3.43 5.73 -27.82
C ARG A 163 -3.51 4.36 -27.16
N SER A 164 -2.92 3.37 -27.82
CA SER A 164 -2.62 2.05 -27.26
C SER A 164 -1.12 1.88 -27.05
N LEU A 165 -0.77 1.18 -25.97
CA LEU A 165 0.60 0.90 -25.54
C LEU A 165 0.74 -0.60 -25.38
N GLN A 166 1.64 -1.22 -26.14
CA GLN A 166 2.03 -2.61 -25.91
C GLN A 166 3.15 -2.64 -24.88
N LEU A 167 2.88 -3.31 -23.78
CA LEU A 167 3.71 -3.36 -22.59
C LEU A 167 4.07 -4.81 -22.29
N GLN A 168 5.29 -5.02 -21.80
CA GLN A 168 5.82 -6.32 -21.43
C GLN A 168 6.24 -6.29 -19.96
N ALA A 169 5.70 -7.23 -19.19
CA ALA A 169 6.05 -7.47 -17.79
C ALA A 169 7.29 -8.38 -17.69
N ARG A 170 7.90 -8.45 -16.50
CA ARG A 170 9.09 -9.29 -16.27
C ARG A 170 8.72 -10.75 -16.02
N SER A 171 7.49 -11.01 -15.61
CA SER A 171 6.95 -12.35 -15.37
C SER A 171 5.46 -12.42 -15.72
N GLN A 172 4.96 -13.64 -15.83
CA GLN A 172 3.53 -13.91 -16.02
C GLN A 172 2.70 -13.36 -14.85
N GLU A 173 3.15 -13.59 -13.61
CA GLU A 173 2.48 -13.09 -12.39
C GLU A 173 2.39 -11.56 -12.38
N GLU A 174 3.46 -10.87 -12.79
CA GLU A 174 3.46 -9.41 -12.86
C GLU A 174 2.49 -8.91 -13.94
N MET A 175 2.44 -9.56 -15.11
CA MET A 175 1.47 -9.24 -16.16
C MET A 175 0.04 -9.41 -15.66
N GLU A 176 -0.29 -10.56 -15.07
CA GLU A 176 -1.62 -10.86 -14.55
C GLU A 176 -2.02 -9.84 -13.48
N ALA A 177 -1.09 -9.49 -12.57
CA ALA A 177 -1.33 -8.45 -11.57
C ALA A 177 -1.61 -7.08 -12.21
N TRP A 178 -0.87 -6.69 -13.26
CA TRP A 178 -1.14 -5.44 -13.98
C TRP A 178 -2.49 -5.46 -14.68
N ILE A 179 -2.83 -6.55 -15.36
CA ILE A 179 -4.12 -6.71 -16.04
C ILE A 179 -5.26 -6.65 -15.02
N GLN A 180 -5.15 -7.38 -13.92
CA GLN A 180 -6.17 -7.45 -12.88
C GLN A 180 -6.43 -6.08 -12.25
N VAL A 181 -5.38 -5.36 -11.84
CA VAL A 181 -5.55 -4.05 -11.18
C VAL A 181 -6.03 -2.98 -12.17
N CYS A 182 -5.61 -3.03 -13.44
CA CYS A 182 -6.12 -2.09 -14.47
C CYS A 182 -7.55 -2.39 -14.91
N ALA A 183 -8.00 -3.65 -14.85
CA ALA A 183 -9.33 -4.07 -15.27
C ALA A 183 -10.38 -3.97 -14.14
N HIS A 184 -9.94 -3.80 -12.88
CA HIS A 184 -10.85 -3.67 -11.75
C HIS A 184 -11.32 -2.22 -11.58
N ASP A 185 -12.51 -1.94 -12.11
CA ASP A 185 -13.36 -0.80 -11.73
C ASP A 185 -13.77 -0.91 -10.24
N GLU A 186 -13.47 0.14 -9.47
CA GLU A 186 -14.03 0.62 -8.18
C GLU A 186 -14.41 -0.34 -7.01
N SER A 187 -14.28 -1.67 -7.13
CA SER A 187 -14.96 -2.60 -6.21
C SER A 187 -14.08 -3.32 -5.19
N VAL A 188 -12.76 -3.08 -5.16
CA VAL A 188 -11.85 -3.75 -4.21
C VAL A 188 -11.55 -2.94 -2.94
N CYS A 189 -12.00 -1.70 -2.83
CA CYS A 189 -11.86 -0.92 -1.58
C CYS A 189 -12.67 -1.49 -0.38
N VAL A 190 -13.40 -2.61 -0.51
CA VAL A 190 -14.21 -3.18 0.59
C VAL A 190 -13.84 -4.63 0.97
N LYS A 191 -12.97 -5.33 0.23
CA LYS A 191 -12.75 -6.77 0.50
C LYS A 191 -11.48 -7.15 1.27
N ASP A 192 -10.51 -6.25 1.41
CA ASP A 192 -9.31 -6.54 2.21
C ASP A 192 -9.36 -6.02 3.66
N MET A 193 -10.45 -5.36 4.07
CA MET A 193 -10.63 -4.95 5.46
C MET A 193 -11.04 -6.11 6.39
N CYS A 194 -11.52 -7.24 5.85
CA CYS A 194 -11.90 -8.40 6.65
C CYS A 194 -10.73 -9.36 6.96
N VAL A 195 -9.61 -9.28 6.22
CA VAL A 195 -8.44 -10.15 6.48
C VAL A 195 -7.45 -9.48 7.44
N LEU A 196 -7.42 -8.15 7.50
CA LEU A 196 -6.59 -7.42 8.47
C LEU A 196 -7.17 -7.36 9.89
N MET A 197 -8.41 -7.81 10.12
CA MET A 197 -9.05 -7.81 11.45
C MET A 197 -8.53 -8.89 12.43
N ARG A 198 -7.51 -9.68 12.08
CA ARG A 198 -6.88 -10.62 13.04
C ARG A 198 -5.51 -10.22 13.53
N ASP A 199 -4.89 -9.24 12.91
CA ASP A 199 -3.49 -8.99 13.12
C ASP A 199 -3.29 -7.58 13.67
N VAL A 200 -3.00 -7.52 14.96
CA VAL A 200 -2.31 -6.40 15.62
C VAL A 200 -0.86 -6.29 15.08
N SER A 201 -0.58 -6.79 13.87
CA SER A 201 0.75 -7.06 13.34
C SER A 201 1.50 -5.80 12.95
N TYR A 202 0.86 -4.66 12.67
CA TYR A 202 1.61 -3.40 12.44
C TYR A 202 2.02 -2.72 13.75
N VAL A 203 1.14 -2.85 14.76
CA VAL A 203 1.47 -2.90 16.19
C VAL A 203 2.83 -3.57 16.38
N VAL A 204 2.78 -4.88 16.20
CA VAL A 204 3.72 -5.94 16.62
C VAL A 204 4.93 -6.17 15.69
N HIS A 205 4.94 -5.72 14.43
CA HIS A 205 6.10 -5.81 13.55
C HIS A 205 7.20 -4.85 14.00
N MET A 206 6.80 -3.69 14.54
CA MET A 206 7.71 -2.81 15.28
C MET A 206 8.20 -3.44 16.60
N TRP A 207 7.64 -4.59 17.03
CA TRP A 207 7.90 -5.24 18.32
C TRP A 207 8.76 -6.49 18.17
N HIS A 208 8.59 -7.29 17.12
CA HIS A 208 9.49 -8.42 16.84
C HIS A 208 10.91 -7.96 16.48
N SER A 209 11.09 -6.72 15.98
CA SER A 209 12.41 -6.12 15.83
C SER A 209 13.03 -5.64 17.16
N CYS A 210 12.27 -5.58 18.25
CA CYS A 210 12.73 -5.15 19.57
C CYS A 210 12.89 -6.30 20.59
N ASP A 211 12.27 -7.46 20.36
CA ASP A 211 12.44 -8.67 21.20
C ASP A 211 13.83 -9.34 21.05
N VAL A 212 14.74 -8.77 20.24
CA VAL A 212 16.15 -9.21 20.17
C VAL A 212 17.03 -8.49 21.22
N TYR A 213 16.51 -7.49 21.93
CA TYR A 213 17.29 -6.67 22.87
C TYR A 213 16.62 -6.44 24.25
N ALA A 214 15.89 -7.42 24.78
CA ALA A 214 15.41 -7.42 26.16
C ALA A 214 15.81 -8.69 26.92
#